data_AF-A0A842TCH1-F1
#
_entry.id   AF-A0A842TCH1-F1
#
_cell.length_a   1.000
_cell.length_b   1.000
_cell.length_c   1.000
_cell.angle_alpha   90.00
_cell.angle_beta   90.00
_cell.angle_gamma   90.00
#
_symmetry.space_group_name_H-M   'P 1'
#
loop_
_entity.id
_entity.type
_entity.pdbx_description
1 polymer ?
#
loop_
_entity_poly.entity_id
_entity_poly.type
_entity_poly.pdbx_seq_one_letter_code
_entity_poly.pdbx_strand_id
1 'polypeptide(L)'
;MGNAFGLTSLIFGILSIPVSLIVAVLIPITSAIGGGTPAPALELLFLVLRWGVPGIAVVFGILGCIADESKGKAVAGLVLGLFGFIVGYIVFTLYSGIVSPWTPWTPP
;
A
#
# COMPACT_ATOMS: atom_id res chain seq x y z
N MET A 1 21.27 -4.21 -17.65
CA MET A 1 20.84 -4.15 -16.22
C MET A 1 19.44 -3.55 -16.05
N GLY A 2 19.01 -2.59 -16.88
CA GLY A 2 17.69 -1.97 -16.75
C GLY A 2 16.49 -2.94 -16.84
N ASN A 3 16.59 -4.01 -17.64
CA ASN A 3 15.50 -5.00 -17.80
C ASN A 3 15.10 -5.66 -16.48
N ALA A 4 16.07 -5.82 -15.56
CA ALA A 4 15.81 -6.35 -14.22
C ALA A 4 15.00 -5.36 -13.38
N PHE A 5 15.34 -4.06 -13.42
CA PHE A 5 14.60 -3.01 -12.70
C PHE A 5 13.16 -2.87 -13.20
N GLY A 6 12.94 -2.94 -14.53
CA GLY A 6 11.61 -2.94 -15.12
C GLY A 6 10.76 -4.15 -14.72
N LEU A 7 11.36 -5.34 -14.65
CA LEU A 7 10.67 -6.56 -14.21
C LEU A 7 10.32 -6.50 -12.71
N THR A 8 11.25 -6.03 -11.87
CA THR A 8 11.02 -5.87 -10.43
C THR A 8 9.91 -4.85 -10.17
N SER A 9 9.95 -3.69 -10.83
CA SER A 9 8.87 -2.70 -10.80
C SER A 9 7.51 -3.31 -11.12
N LEU A 10 7.44 -4.12 -12.19
CA LEU A 10 6.20 -4.75 -12.61
C LEU A 10 5.67 -5.76 -11.58
N ILE A 11 6.53 -6.61 -11.02
CA ILE A 11 6.14 -7.60 -10.01
C ILE A 11 5.60 -6.90 -8.76
N PHE A 12 6.33 -5.92 -8.24
CA PHE A 12 5.89 -5.16 -7.06
C PHE A 12 4.64 -4.32 -7.35
N GLY A 13 4.51 -3.78 -8.56
CA GLY A 13 3.31 -3.07 -9.01
C GLY A 13 2.07 -3.98 -9.03
N ILE A 14 2.17 -5.17 -9.62
CA ILE A 14 1.09 -6.16 -9.64
C ILE A 14 0.72 -6.61 -8.24
N LEU A 15 1.71 -6.84 -7.38
CA LEU A 15 1.49 -7.27 -5.98
C LEU A 15 0.93 -6.15 -5.10
N SER A 16 1.15 -4.88 -5.44
CA SER A 16 0.73 -3.75 -4.62
C SER A 16 -0.78 -3.67 -4.42
N ILE A 17 -1.56 -4.01 -5.45
CA ILE A 17 -3.04 -3.98 -5.42
C ILE A 17 -3.61 -5.05 -4.47
N PRO A 18 -3.32 -6.36 -4.65
CA PRO A 18 -3.83 -7.39 -3.74
C PRO A 18 -3.29 -7.23 -2.32
N VAL A 19 -2.03 -6.81 -2.13
CA VAL A 19 -1.48 -6.54 -0.79
C VAL A 19 -2.25 -5.41 -0.12
N SER A 20 -2.51 -4.30 -0.83
CA SER A 20 -3.28 -3.18 -0.28
C SER A 20 -4.71 -3.58 0.10
N LEU A 21 -5.36 -4.43 -0.71
CA LEU A 21 -6.69 -4.98 -0.43
C LEU A 21 -6.69 -5.92 0.78
N ILE A 22 -5.72 -6.82 0.89
CA ILE A 22 -5.60 -7.76 2.01
C ILE A 22 -5.37 -6.99 3.32
N VAL A 23 -4.45 -6.03 3.32
CA VAL A 23 -4.19 -5.17 4.49
C VAL A 23 -5.43 -4.36 4.87
N ALA A 24 -6.12 -3.80 3.89
CA ALA A 24 -7.37 -3.08 4.09
C ALA A 24 -8.47 -3.90 4.77
N VAL A 25 -8.55 -5.20 4.50
CA VAL A 25 -9.54 -6.11 5.10
C VAL A 25 -9.07 -6.62 6.47
N LEU A 26 -7.77 -6.88 6.64
CA LEU A 26 -7.23 -7.42 7.90
C LEU A 26 -7.22 -6.40 9.04
N ILE A 27 -7.00 -5.11 8.75
CA ILE A 27 -7.02 -4.04 9.77
C ILE A 27 -8.38 -3.95 10.52
N PRO A 28 -9.55 -3.86 9.84
CA PRO A 28 -10.83 -3.82 10.53
C PRO A 28 -11.17 -5.15 11.22
N ILE A 29 -10.79 -6.30 10.64
CA ILE A 29 -11.05 -7.62 11.23
C ILE A 29 -10.28 -7.80 12.55
N THR A 30 -9.00 -7.44 12.57
CA THR A 30 -8.18 -7.51 13.79
C THR A 30 -8.70 -6.57 14.88
N SER A 31 -9.21 -5.41 14.50
CA SER A 31 -9.88 -4.46 15.40
C SER A 31 -11.23 -4.98 15.92
N ALA A 32 -12.00 -5.67 15.08
CA ALA A 32 -13.35 -6.16 15.42
C ALA A 32 -13.33 -7.44 16.28
N ILE A 33 -12.36 -8.33 16.06
CA ILE A 33 -12.25 -9.62 16.79
C ILE A 33 -11.43 -9.46 18.07
N GLY A 34 -10.48 -8.51 18.12
CA GLY A 34 -9.55 -8.36 19.23
C GLY A 34 -10.06 -7.58 20.44
N GLY A 35 -11.19 -6.87 20.34
CA GLY A 35 -11.74 -6.06 21.45
C GLY A 35 -10.83 -4.93 21.95
N GLY A 36 -9.74 -4.63 21.25
CA GLY A 36 -8.70 -3.66 21.62
C GLY A 36 -7.79 -3.35 20.43
N THR A 37 -7.04 -2.26 20.54
CA THR A 37 -6.06 -1.81 19.53
C THR A 37 -5.16 -2.96 19.09
N PRO A 38 -4.92 -3.16 17.78
CA PRO A 38 -4.02 -4.20 17.31
C PRO A 38 -2.65 -4.07 17.99
N ALA A 39 -2.00 -5.20 18.27
CA ALA A 39 -0.65 -5.17 18.85
C ALA A 39 0.25 -4.26 17.98
N PRO A 40 1.06 -3.37 18.58
CA PRO A 40 1.79 -2.33 17.83
C PRO A 40 2.71 -2.89 16.73
N ALA A 41 3.19 -4.12 16.87
CA ALA A 41 3.98 -4.81 15.85
C ALA A 41 3.16 -5.18 14.59
N LEU A 42 1.87 -5.52 14.74
CA LEU A 42 0.98 -5.85 13.63
C LEU A 42 0.58 -4.59 12.84
N GLU A 43 0.33 -3.48 13.53
CA GLU A 43 0.08 -2.19 12.88
C GLU A 43 1.27 -1.74 12.03
N LEU A 44 2.48 -1.89 12.57
CA LEU A 44 3.70 -1.53 11.86
C LEU A 44 3.92 -2.42 10.63
N LEU A 45 3.63 -3.72 10.73
CA LEU A 45 3.68 -4.64 9.59
C LEU A 45 2.67 -4.26 8.49
N PHE A 46 1.43 -3.93 8.87
CA PHE A 46 0.41 -3.48 7.92
C PHE A 46 0.76 -2.16 7.25
N LEU A 47 1.33 -1.21 8.01
CA LEU A 47 1.83 0.05 7.48
C LEU A 47 2.94 -0.19 6.44
N VAL A 48 3.91 -1.04 6.76
CA VAL A 48 5.03 -1.38 5.87
C VAL A 48 4.56 -2.11 4.61
N LEU A 49 3.62 -3.06 4.73
CA LEU A 49 3.08 -3.76 3.55
C LEU A 49 2.25 -2.83 2.66
N ARG A 50 1.46 -1.94 3.26
CA ARG A 50 0.59 -1.00 2.53
C ARG A 50 1.38 0.04 1.75
N TRP A 51 2.42 0.62 2.34
CA TRP A 51 3.16 1.73 1.74
C TRP A 51 4.49 1.29 1.12
N GLY A 52 5.15 0.30 1.72
CA GLY A 52 6.45 -0.20 1.29
C GLY A 52 6.37 -0.97 -0.02
N VAL A 53 5.40 -1.87 -0.20
CA VAL A 53 5.25 -2.65 -1.44
C VAL A 53 4.99 -1.76 -2.66
N PRO A 54 3.99 -0.85 -2.65
CA PRO A 54 3.82 0.10 -3.76
C PRO A 54 4.98 1.11 -3.85
N GLY A 55 5.62 1.49 -2.74
CA GLY A 55 6.79 2.36 -2.74
C GLY A 55 7.98 1.75 -3.49
N ILE A 56 8.26 0.46 -3.25
CA ILE A 56 9.28 -0.29 -3.96
C ILE A 56 8.93 -0.36 -5.46
N ALA A 57 7.66 -0.61 -5.81
CA ALA A 57 7.20 -0.61 -7.21
C ALA A 57 7.49 0.73 -7.91
N VAL A 58 7.17 1.85 -7.26
CA VAL A 58 7.39 3.20 -7.82
C VAL A 58 8.88 3.50 -7.94
N VAL A 59 9.69 3.24 -6.92
CA VAL A 59 11.15 3.50 -6.94
C VAL A 59 11.84 2.68 -8.03
N PHE A 60 11.57 1.37 -8.09
CA PHE A 60 12.13 0.51 -9.14
C PHE A 60 11.58 0.86 -10.52
N GLY A 61 10.35 1.37 -10.61
CA GLY A 61 9.77 1.88 -11.86
C GLY A 61 10.48 3.12 -12.38
N ILE A 62 10.78 4.08 -11.51
CA ILE A 62 11.55 5.29 -11.86
C ILE A 62 12.96 4.90 -12.30
N LEU A 63 13.63 4.05 -11.51
CA LEU A 63 14.98 3.56 -11.84
C LEU A 63 14.99 2.76 -13.16
N GLY A 64 13.97 1.95 -13.41
CA GLY A 64 13.80 1.22 -14.67
C GLY A 64 13.53 2.13 -15.87
N CYS A 65 12.83 3.25 -15.68
CA CYS A 65 12.63 4.27 -16.72
C CYS A 65 13.92 5.02 -17.08
N ILE A 66 14.81 5.25 -16.11
CA ILE A 66 16.07 5.97 -16.28
C ILE A 66 17.16 5.04 -16.84
N ALA A 67 17.19 3.79 -16.41
CA ALA A 67 18.30 2.86 -16.66
C ALA A 67 18.09 1.88 -17.83
N ASP A 68 16.95 1.89 -18.52
CA ASP A 68 16.63 0.83 -19.48
C ASP A 68 16.06 1.22 -20.85
N GLU A 69 16.30 0.34 -21.82
CA GLU A 69 15.67 0.30 -23.14
C GLU A 69 14.24 -0.28 -23.11
N SER A 70 13.85 -1.05 -22.07
CA SER A 70 12.51 -1.65 -21.91
C SER A 70 11.49 -0.77 -21.17
N LYS A 71 11.39 0.50 -21.58
CA LYS A 71 10.55 1.53 -20.95
C LYS A 71 9.13 1.07 -20.63
N GLY A 72 8.52 0.23 -21.48
CA GLY A 72 7.15 -0.25 -21.28
C GLY A 72 6.92 -1.01 -19.96
N LYS A 73 7.84 -1.88 -19.53
CA LYS A 73 7.67 -2.68 -18.29
C LYS A 73 7.86 -1.84 -17.04
N ALA A 74 8.86 -0.96 -17.06
CA ALA A 74 9.12 -0.03 -15.96
C ALA A 74 7.96 0.95 -15.75
N VAL A 75 7.40 1.50 -16.83
CA VAL A 75 6.21 2.37 -16.80
C VAL A 75 4.99 1.62 -16.28
N ALA A 76 4.75 0.39 -16.75
CA ALA A 76 3.61 -0.41 -16.29
C ALA A 76 3.69 -0.69 -14.77
N GLY A 77 4.86 -1.07 -14.26
CA GLY A 77 5.06 -1.27 -12.82
C GLY A 77 4.94 0.02 -12.00
N LEU A 78 5.40 1.15 -12.54
CA LEU A 78 5.25 2.47 -11.90
C LEU A 78 3.77 2.88 -11.81
N VAL A 79 3.01 2.73 -12.88
CA VAL A 79 1.57 3.04 -12.91
C VAL A 79 0.82 2.14 -11.93
N LEU A 80 1.10 0.84 -11.94
CA LEU A 80 0.46 -0.10 -11.00
C LEU A 80 0.84 0.20 -9.54
N GLY A 81 2.10 0.55 -9.26
CA GLY A 81 2.54 0.97 -7.94
C GLY A 81 1.84 2.25 -7.45
N LEU A 82 1.67 3.24 -8.33
CA LEU A 82 0.90 4.46 -8.06
C LEU A 82 -0.57 4.15 -7.79
N PHE A 83 -1.18 3.27 -8.59
CA PHE A 83 -2.54 2.79 -8.34
C PHE A 83 -2.65 2.08 -6.98
N GLY A 84 -1.69 1.22 -6.63
CA GLY A 84 -1.61 0.60 -5.31
C GLY A 84 -1.54 1.64 -4.18
N PHE A 85 -0.76 2.71 -4.38
CA PHE A 85 -0.70 3.85 -3.44
C PHE A 85 -2.04 4.56 -3.27
N ILE A 86 -2.73 4.85 -4.38
CA ILE A 86 -4.02 5.54 -4.38
C ILE A 86 -5.10 4.68 -3.72
N VAL A 87 -5.19 3.40 -4.10
CA VAL A 87 -6.12 2.44 -3.50
C VAL A 87 -5.82 2.28 -2.01
N GLY A 88 -4.54 2.10 -1.67
CA GLY A 88 -4.07 2.06 -0.29
C GLY A 88 -4.49 3.31 0.48
N TYR A 89 -4.34 4.51 -0.08
CA TYR A 89 -4.73 5.75 0.58
C TYR A 89 -6.26 5.86 0.76
N ILE A 90 -7.04 5.63 -0.30
CA ILE A 90 -8.52 5.71 -0.25
C ILE A 90 -9.07 4.79 0.84
N VAL A 91 -8.61 3.54 0.89
CA VAL A 91 -9.11 2.59 1.88
C VAL A 91 -8.69 2.97 3.30
N PHE A 92 -7.57 3.68 3.47
CA PHE A 92 -7.13 4.14 4.79
C PHE A 92 -8.06 5.21 5.30
N THR A 93 -8.31 6.21 4.46
CA THR A 93 -9.16 7.35 4.77
C THR A 93 -10.59 6.92 5.03
N LEU A 94 -11.10 5.94 4.27
CA LEU A 94 -12.41 5.34 4.51
C LEU A 94 -12.45 4.60 5.86
N TYR A 95 -11.45 3.79 6.18
CA TYR A 95 -11.36 3.12 7.48
C TYR A 95 -11.26 4.11 8.65
N SER A 96 -10.34 5.09 8.58
CA SER A 96 -10.21 6.10 9.63
C SER A 96 -11.47 6.94 9.78
N GLY A 97 -12.15 7.26 8.67
CA GLY A 97 -13.43 7.97 8.69
C GLY A 97 -14.55 7.19 9.38
N ILE A 98 -14.61 5.86 9.15
CA ILE A 98 -15.61 4.96 9.77
C ILE A 98 -15.32 4.68 11.25
N VAL A 99 -14.06 4.67 11.68
CA VAL A 99 -13.67 4.45 13.09
C VAL A 99 -13.71 5.76 13.92
N SER A 100 -13.57 6.93 13.28
CA SER A 100 -13.61 8.25 13.93
C SER A 100 -14.97 8.82 14.43
N PRO A 101 -16.18 8.26 14.18
CA PRO A 101 -17.41 8.86 14.72
C PRO A 101 -17.55 8.71 16.24
N TRP A 102 -16.72 7.90 16.90
CA TRP A 102 -16.81 7.60 18.33
C TRP A 102 -15.84 8.42 19.18
N THR A 103 -15.71 9.73 18.93
CA THR A 103 -15.30 10.62 20.03
C THR A 103 -16.57 10.97 20.81
N PRO A 104 -16.75 10.50 22.05
CA PRO A 104 -17.85 10.98 22.89
C PRO A 104 -17.65 12.49 23.01
N TRP A 105 -18.68 13.26 22.64
CA TRP A 105 -18.72 14.69 22.88
C TRP A 105 -18.44 14.93 24.37
N THR A 106 -17.26 15.45 24.66
CA THR A 106 -16.91 15.96 25.99
C THR A 106 -17.25 17.45 25.96
N PRO A 107 -18.35 17.89 26.61
CA PRO A 107 -18.60 19.30 26.74
C PRO A 107 -17.43 19.99 27.47
N PRO A 108 -17.14 21.25 27.13
CA PRO A 108 -16.12 22.05 27.79
C PRO A 108 -16.39 22.25 29.30
#